data_AF-A0A3P7ZU36-F1
#
_entry.id   AF-A0A3P7ZU36-F1
#
_cell.length_a   1.000
_cell.length_b   1.000
_cell.length_c   1.000
_cell.angle_alpha   90.00
_cell.angle_beta   90.00
_cell.angle_gamma   90.00
#
_symmetry.space_group_name_H-M   'P 1'
#
loop_
_entity.id
_entity.type
_entity.pdbx_description
1 polymer ?
#
loop_
_entity_poly.entity_id
_entity_poly.type
_entity_poly.pdbx_seq_one_letter_code
_entity_poly.pdbx_strand_id
1 'polypeptide(L)'
;MTDAFQVRTGVRQGCLLSPFLFLLVVDWIMRTSTSEGKRGIQWTAQNQLDDWDFADDVALLSHTHEQMQIKTASVAAVSASVGLSIHKKKTKVLKFKTKNSNPITLDGETLEDVESFTYLGSII
;
A
#
# COMPACT_ATOMS: atom_id res chain seq x y z
N MET A 1 -13.04 -35.50 14.90
CA MET A 1 -12.46 -35.06 13.60
C MET A 1 -13.42 -34.03 13.04
N THR A 2 -12.92 -32.88 12.59
CA THR A 2 -13.73 -31.87 11.91
C THR A 2 -13.97 -32.29 10.47
N ASP A 3 -15.16 -31.98 9.94
CA ASP A 3 -15.50 -32.26 8.55
C ASP A 3 -14.70 -31.38 7.59
N ALA A 4 -14.44 -31.91 6.40
CA ALA A 4 -13.80 -31.15 5.34
C ALA A 4 -14.70 -30.00 4.88
N PHE A 5 -14.12 -28.82 4.69
CA PHE A 5 -14.80 -27.66 4.11
C PHE A 5 -13.98 -27.09 2.96
N GLN A 6 -14.67 -26.46 2.00
CA GLN A 6 -14.04 -25.87 0.82
C GLN A 6 -13.51 -24.47 1.15
N VAL A 7 -12.23 -24.21 0.89
CA VAL A 7 -11.65 -22.87 0.90
C VAL A 7 -11.84 -22.25 -0.49
N ARG A 8 -12.55 -21.12 -0.58
CA ARG A 8 -12.85 -20.43 -1.85
C ARG A 8 -12.02 -19.17 -2.09
N THR A 9 -11.38 -18.64 -1.05
CA THR A 9 -10.66 -17.37 -1.08
C THR A 9 -9.36 -17.48 -0.31
N GLY A 10 -8.40 -16.63 -0.68
CA GLY A 10 -7.10 -16.56 -0.03
C GLY A 10 -6.16 -17.71 -0.44
N VAL A 11 -4.99 -17.70 0.18
CA VAL A 11 -3.93 -18.69 -0.05
C VAL A 11 -3.80 -19.59 1.19
N ARG A 12 -3.32 -20.82 1.01
CA ARG A 12 -3.19 -21.78 2.11
C ARG A 12 -2.00 -21.42 3.00
N GLN A 13 -2.26 -21.00 4.23
CA GLN A 13 -1.20 -20.76 5.22
C GLN A 13 -0.36 -22.02 5.46
N GLY A 14 0.97 -21.87 5.49
CA GLY A 14 1.92 -22.98 5.61
C GLY A 14 2.26 -23.70 4.30
N CYS A 15 1.63 -23.33 3.18
CA CYS A 15 2.06 -23.77 1.86
C CYS A 15 3.26 -22.94 1.37
N LEU A 16 4.31 -23.60 0.87
CA LEU A 16 5.52 -22.94 0.38
C LEU A 16 5.27 -21.98 -0.80
N LEU A 17 4.25 -22.27 -1.62
CA LEU A 17 3.91 -21.44 -2.79
C LEU A 17 3.02 -20.25 -2.46
N SER A 18 2.33 -20.28 -1.32
CA SER A 18 1.35 -19.26 -0.96
C SER A 18 1.94 -17.85 -0.78
N PRO A 19 3.11 -17.68 -0.13
CA PRO A 19 3.78 -16.37 -0.07
C PRO A 19 4.13 -15.83 -1.47
N PHE A 20 4.63 -16.69 -2.37
CA PHE A 20 5.00 -16.26 -3.72
C PHE A 20 3.78 -15.80 -4.53
N LEU A 21 2.68 -16.55 -4.50
CA LEU A 21 1.44 -16.17 -5.18
C LEU A 21 0.87 -14.85 -4.63
N PHE A 22 0.94 -14.64 -3.32
CA PHE A 22 0.50 -13.39 -2.71
C PHE A 22 1.35 -12.20 -3.18
N LEU A 23 2.68 -12.36 -3.20
CA LEU A 23 3.60 -11.32 -3.70
C LEU A 23 3.35 -10.98 -5.16
N LEU A 24 3.01 -11.95 -6.02
CA LEU A 24 2.65 -11.67 -7.42
C LEU A 24 1.41 -10.79 -7.54
N VAL A 25 0.41 -11.00 -6.66
CA VAL A 25 -0.79 -10.16 -6.62
C VAL A 25 -0.43 -8.75 -6.16
N VAL A 26 0.39 -8.61 -5.12
CA VAL A 26 0.86 -7.29 -4.63
C VAL A 26 1.66 -6.55 -5.69
N ASP A 27 2.64 -7.19 -6.35
CA ASP A 27 3.41 -6.58 -7.46
C ASP A 27 2.49 -6.14 -8.60
N TRP A 28 1.49 -6.95 -8.96
CA TRP A 28 0.50 -6.57 -9.97
C TRP A 28 -0.35 -5.36 -9.54
N ILE A 29 -0.79 -5.30 -8.28
CA ILE A 29 -1.52 -4.13 -7.73
C ILE A 29 -0.65 -2.88 -7.84
N MET A 30 0.60 -2.97 -7.40
CA MET A 30 1.52 -1.83 -7.39
C MET A 30 1.80 -1.32 -8.80
N ARG A 31 2.11 -2.21 -9.74
CA ARG A 31 2.30 -1.83 -11.15
C ARG A 31 1.06 -1.20 -11.75
N THR A 32 -0.12 -1.75 -11.48
CA THR A 32 -1.38 -1.22 -12.03
C THR A 32 -1.69 0.16 -11.46
N SER A 33 -1.56 0.33 -10.14
CA SER A 33 -1.91 1.57 -9.43
C SER A 33 -0.95 2.73 -9.70
N THR A 34 0.30 2.43 -10.08
CA THR A 34 1.35 3.43 -10.32
C THR A 34 1.63 3.70 -11.81
N SER A 35 1.04 2.90 -12.71
CA SER A 35 1.29 2.96 -14.16
C SER A 35 0.93 4.29 -14.84
N GLU A 36 -0.07 5.01 -14.34
CA GLU A 36 -0.66 6.19 -15.02
C GLU A 36 0.15 7.49 -14.85
N GLY A 37 1.31 7.46 -14.19
CA GLY A 37 2.17 8.63 -14.15
C GLY A 37 3.31 8.55 -13.13
N LYS A 38 4.34 9.36 -13.39
CA LYS A 38 5.50 9.57 -12.53
C LYS A 38 5.12 10.35 -11.26
N ARG A 39 4.50 9.65 -10.30
CA ARG A 39 3.99 10.19 -9.02
C ARG A 39 4.87 9.80 -7.83
N GLY A 40 6.01 9.16 -8.07
CA GLY A 40 6.97 8.74 -7.04
C GLY A 40 7.95 9.84 -6.65
N ILE A 41 8.81 9.54 -5.68
CA ILE A 41 9.93 10.42 -5.29
C ILE A 41 11.08 10.20 -6.26
N GLN A 42 11.72 11.27 -6.72
CA GLN A 42 12.87 11.15 -7.62
C GLN A 42 14.05 10.47 -6.91
N TRP A 43 14.48 9.33 -7.45
CA TRP A 43 15.62 8.56 -6.93
C TRP A 43 16.87 8.77 -7.77
N THR A 44 16.74 8.81 -9.10
CA THR A 44 17.83 9.14 -10.03
C THR A 44 17.37 10.18 -11.06
N ALA A 45 18.28 10.59 -11.95
CA ALA A 45 17.95 11.53 -13.03
C ALA A 45 16.75 11.07 -13.90
N GLN A 46 16.50 9.76 -13.99
CA GLN A 46 15.48 9.19 -14.86
C GLN A 46 14.41 8.38 -14.12
N ASN A 47 14.71 7.89 -12.90
CA ASN A 47 13.85 6.97 -12.15
C ASN A 47 13.21 7.64 -10.94
N GLN A 48 12.00 7.18 -10.64
CA GLN A 48 11.29 7.50 -9.41
C GLN A 48 11.11 6.22 -8.59
N LEU A 49 10.90 6.42 -7.31
CA LEU A 49 10.59 5.41 -6.32
C LEU A 49 9.15 5.63 -5.87
N ASP A 50 8.28 4.71 -6.24
CA ASP A 50 6.84 4.85 -6.04
C ASP A 50 6.34 4.27 -4.71
N ASP A 51 7.04 3.26 -4.20
CA ASP A 51 6.66 2.50 -3.01
C ASP A 51 7.82 1.66 -2.47
N TRP A 52 7.66 1.20 -1.22
CA TRP A 52 8.41 0.11 -0.58
C TRP A 52 7.43 -0.90 0.01
N ASP A 53 7.67 -2.20 -0.17
CA ASP A 53 6.79 -3.25 0.33
C ASP A 53 7.55 -4.36 1.07
N PHE A 54 6.88 -4.96 2.06
CA PHE A 54 7.30 -6.19 2.71
C PHE A 54 6.08 -7.00 3.12
N ALA A 55 5.90 -8.16 2.49
CA ALA A 55 4.73 -9.02 2.67
C ALA A 55 3.42 -8.25 2.46
N ASP A 56 2.62 -8.03 3.51
CA ASP A 56 1.35 -7.30 3.48
C ASP A 56 1.48 -5.80 3.81
N ASP A 57 2.66 -5.34 4.23
CA ASP A 57 2.92 -3.92 4.50
C ASP A 57 3.46 -3.21 3.26
N VAL A 58 2.83 -2.09 2.89
CA VAL A 58 3.22 -1.24 1.75
C VAL A 58 3.30 0.21 2.19
N ALA A 59 4.39 0.89 1.84
CA ALA A 59 4.60 2.32 2.01
C ALA A 59 4.58 3.02 0.65
N LEU A 60 3.62 3.92 0.43
CA LEU A 60 3.52 4.69 -0.81
C LEU A 60 4.28 6.02 -0.69
N LEU A 61 5.05 6.36 -1.72
CA LEU A 61 5.91 7.54 -1.72
C LEU A 61 5.47 8.52 -2.81
N SER A 62 5.24 9.78 -2.43
CA SER A 62 4.79 10.84 -3.35
C SER A 62 5.46 12.17 -3.06
N HIS A 63 5.66 12.98 -4.09
CA HIS A 63 6.25 14.32 -3.94
C HIS A 63 5.21 15.37 -3.52
N THR A 64 3.94 15.21 -3.90
CA THR A 64 2.87 16.15 -3.57
C THR A 64 1.74 15.48 -2.80
N HIS A 65 0.99 16.27 -2.03
CA HIS A 65 -0.21 15.82 -1.32
C HIS A 65 -1.28 15.28 -2.28
N GLU A 66 -1.49 15.94 -3.41
CA GLU A 66 -2.42 15.49 -4.45
C GLU A 66 -2.02 14.12 -5.02
N GLN A 67 -0.74 13.92 -5.31
CA GLN A 67 -0.23 12.62 -5.77
C GLN A 67 -0.41 11.53 -4.71
N MET A 68 -0.19 11.85 -3.43
CA MET A 68 -0.43 10.94 -2.32
C MET A 68 -1.90 10.51 -2.27
N GLN A 69 -2.84 11.45 -2.34
CA GLN A 69 -4.28 11.16 -2.34
C GLN A 69 -4.69 10.30 -3.54
N ILE A 70 -4.19 10.60 -4.74
CA ILE A 70 -4.46 9.83 -5.95
C ILE A 70 -3.90 8.40 -5.82
N LYS A 71 -2.66 8.24 -5.34
CA LYS A 71 -2.06 6.91 -5.14
C LYS A 71 -2.83 6.08 -4.12
N THR A 72 -3.18 6.65 -2.97
CA THR A 72 -3.95 5.97 -1.92
C THR A 72 -5.29 5.49 -2.47
N ALA A 73 -6.01 6.33 -3.22
CA ALA A 73 -7.29 5.96 -3.83
C ALA A 73 -7.13 4.87 -4.92
N SER A 74 -6.08 4.98 -5.74
CA SER A 74 -5.80 4.00 -6.80
C SER A 74 -5.47 2.62 -6.23
N VAL A 75 -4.56 2.55 -5.25
CA VAL A 75 -4.19 1.28 -4.59
C VAL A 75 -5.40 0.65 -3.90
N ALA A 76 -6.25 1.46 -3.26
CA ALA A 76 -7.49 0.97 -2.65
C ALA A 76 -8.43 0.34 -3.68
N ALA A 77 -8.68 1.03 -4.80
CA ALA A 77 -9.57 0.55 -5.85
C ALA A 77 -9.04 -0.74 -6.51
N VAL A 78 -7.75 -0.78 -6.84
CA VAL A 78 -7.12 -1.96 -7.47
C VAL A 78 -7.08 -3.13 -6.48
N SER A 79 -6.75 -2.90 -5.21
CA SER A 79 -6.78 -3.95 -4.17
C SER A 79 -8.18 -4.55 -4.01
N ALA A 80 -9.21 -3.69 -3.96
CA ALA A 80 -10.60 -4.14 -3.85
C ALA A 80 -11.02 -5.01 -5.05
N SER A 81 -10.52 -4.72 -6.26
CA SER A 81 -10.83 -5.50 -7.46
C SER A 81 -10.37 -6.96 -7.41
N VAL A 82 -9.35 -7.26 -6.59
CA VAL A 82 -8.82 -8.62 -6.37
C VAL A 82 -9.21 -9.18 -4.99
N GLY A 83 -10.14 -8.53 -4.29
CA GLY A 83 -10.66 -8.99 -2.99
C GLY A 83 -9.73 -8.71 -1.81
N LEU A 84 -8.73 -7.84 -1.95
CA LEU A 84 -7.92 -7.33 -0.84
C LEU A 84 -8.53 -6.04 -0.29
N SER A 85 -8.24 -5.75 0.99
CA SER A 85 -8.74 -4.55 1.66
C SER A 85 -7.61 -3.89 2.43
N ILE A 86 -7.58 -2.55 2.43
CA ILE A 86 -6.60 -1.77 3.17
C ILE A 86 -7.10 -1.59 4.60
N HIS A 87 -6.23 -1.91 5.57
CA HIS A 87 -6.55 -1.75 6.98
C HIS A 87 -6.39 -0.28 7.43
N LYS A 88 -7.42 0.54 7.18
CA LYS A 88 -7.44 2.01 7.38
C LYS A 88 -6.85 2.47 8.71
N LYS A 89 -7.19 1.81 9.83
CA LYS A 89 -6.68 2.18 11.18
C LYS A 89 -5.16 2.01 11.36
N LYS A 90 -4.57 1.07 10.61
CA LYS A 90 -3.13 0.79 10.62
C LYS A 90 -2.38 1.67 9.62
N THR A 91 -3.06 2.12 8.57
CA THR A 91 -2.48 3.04 7.58
C THR A 91 -2.25 4.41 8.23
N LYS A 92 -1.01 4.88 8.16
CA LYS A 92 -0.58 6.19 8.64
C LYS A 92 -0.08 7.05 7.48
N VAL A 93 -0.12 8.35 7.67
CA VAL A 93 0.40 9.33 6.72
C VAL A 93 1.56 10.07 7.37
N LEU A 94 2.74 9.97 6.76
CA LEU A 94 3.92 10.72 7.18
C LEU A 94 4.18 11.85 6.18
N LYS A 95 4.33 13.06 6.69
CA LYS A 95 4.51 14.28 5.88
C LYS A 95 5.81 14.97 6.25
N PHE A 96 6.81 14.91 5.38
CA PHE A 96 8.09 15.58 5.60
C PHE A 96 8.13 16.99 5.01
N LYS A 97 8.55 17.97 5.81
CA LYS A 97 8.90 19.34 5.37
C LYS A 97 7.81 20.04 4.54
N THR A 98 6.54 19.72 4.78
CA THR A 98 5.40 20.34 4.09
C THR A 98 4.61 21.23 5.04
N LYS A 99 4.09 22.34 4.52
CA LYS A 99 3.13 23.21 5.24
C LYS A 99 1.68 22.77 5.02
N ASN A 100 1.45 21.76 4.19
CA ASN A 100 0.12 21.29 3.84
C ASN A 100 -0.45 20.38 4.94
N SER A 101 -1.48 20.87 5.63
CA SER A 101 -2.21 20.15 6.68
C SER A 101 -3.49 19.46 6.18
N ASN A 102 -3.72 19.40 4.87
CA ASN A 102 -4.90 18.74 4.33
C ASN A 102 -4.83 17.23 4.66
N PRO A 103 -5.94 16.64 5.10
CA PRO A 103 -5.98 15.21 5.38
C PRO A 103 -5.82 14.40 4.10
N ILE A 104 -5.33 13.18 4.23
CA ILE A 104 -5.54 12.13 3.23
C ILE A 104 -6.73 11.30 3.68
N THR A 105 -7.62 11.00 2.76
CA THR A 105 -8.84 10.23 3.04
C THR A 105 -8.85 8.93 2.25
N LEU A 106 -9.41 7.88 2.86
CA LEU A 106 -9.65 6.59 2.25
C LEU A 106 -11.08 6.14 2.56
N ASP A 107 -11.91 6.02 1.53
CA ASP A 107 -13.36 5.75 1.62
C ASP A 107 -14.09 6.67 2.61
N GLY A 108 -13.74 7.96 2.60
CA GLY A 108 -14.33 8.97 3.49
C GLY A 108 -13.78 9.00 4.92
N GLU A 109 -12.89 8.08 5.29
CA GLU A 109 -12.19 8.11 6.59
C GLU A 109 -10.87 8.87 6.44
N THR A 110 -10.59 9.79 7.36
CA THR A 110 -9.29 10.46 7.45
C THR A 110 -8.25 9.53 8.02
N LEU A 111 -7.13 9.38 7.31
CA LEU A 111 -5.96 8.64 7.80
C LEU A 111 -5.19 9.48 8.83
N GLU A 112 -4.62 8.80 9.83
CA GLU A 112 -3.87 9.47 10.89
C GLU A 112 -2.53 10.02 10.36
N ASP A 113 -2.31 11.31 10.55
CA ASP A 113 -1.01 11.95 10.33
C ASP A 113 -0.08 11.65 11.52
N VAL A 114 1.14 11.18 11.24
CA VAL A 114 2.16 10.86 12.24
C VAL A 114 3.47 11.60 11.95
N GLU A 115 4.26 11.87 13.00
CA GLU A 115 5.60 12.48 12.85
C GLU A 115 6.70 11.45 12.60
N SER A 116 6.49 10.22 13.03
CA SER A 116 7.36 9.08 12.76
C SER A 116 6.56 7.78 12.83
N PHE A 117 7.08 6.72 12.23
CA PHE A 117 6.51 5.37 12.36
C PHE A 117 7.59 4.29 12.36
N THR A 118 7.30 3.16 13.00
CA THR A 118 8.19 2.00 12.98
C THR A 118 7.89 1.11 11.77
N TYR A 119 8.85 0.98 10.87
CA TYR A 119 8.80 0.08 9.71
C TYR A 119 9.94 -0.93 9.80
N LEU A 120 9.61 -2.23 9.86
CA LEU A 120 10.59 -3.32 9.94
C LEU A 120 11.65 -3.14 11.05
N GLY A 121 11.25 -2.58 12.19
CA GLY A 121 12.13 -2.33 13.35
C GLY A 121 12.96 -1.05 13.26
N SER A 122 12.83 -0.27 12.19
CA SER A 122 13.46 1.05 12.04
C SER A 122 12.43 2.16 12.21
N ILE A 123 12.81 3.27 12.84
CA ILE A 123 11.97 4.46 12.91
C ILE A 123 12.26 5.30 11.67
N ILE A 124 11.20 5.62 10.92
CA ILE A 124 11.22 6.51 9.75
C ILE A 124 10.60 7.84 10.16
#